data_AF-A0A1W9HDN4-F1
#
_entry.id   AF-A0A1W9HDN4-F1
#
_cell.length_a   1.000
_cell.length_b   1.000
_cell.length_c   1.000
_cell.angle_alpha   90.00
_cell.angle_beta   90.00
_cell.angle_gamma   90.00
#
_symmetry.space_group_name_H-M   'P 1'
#
loop_
_entity.id
_entity.type
_entity.pdbx_description
1 polymer ?
#
loop_
_entity_poly.entity_id
_entity_poly.type
_entity_poly.pdbx_seq_one_letter_code
_entity_poly.pdbx_strand_id
1 'polypeptide(L)' 'MTHRATITLDSEAFSFLEKMAGNNRSAYINALLKTEQRRSLEQAIIQSNQEEASDMAYQEELATWEPTLADGLEPL' A
#
# COMPACT_ATOMS: atom_id res chain seq x y z
N MET A 1 -1.30 8.45 -19.51
CA MET A 1 -1.94 9.77 -19.35
C MET A 1 -1.14 10.56 -18.33
N THR A 2 -0.88 11.85 -18.58
CA THR A 2 -0.13 12.70 -17.64
C THR A 2 -0.99 13.91 -17.28
N HIS A 3 -1.14 14.19 -15.98
CA HIS A 3 -1.90 15.32 -15.46
C HIS A 3 -0.95 16.34 -14.83
N ARG A 4 -1.27 17.63 -14.94
CA ARG A 4 -0.51 18.73 -14.33
C ARG A 4 -1.32 19.32 -13.19
N ALA A 5 -0.67 19.51 -12.05
CA ALA A 5 -1.22 20.19 -10.89
C ALA A 5 -0.24 21.26 -10.39
N THR A 6 -0.77 22.34 -9.82
CA THR A 6 -0.01 23.36 -9.10
C THR A 6 -0.33 23.20 -7.63
N ILE A 7 0.70 23.08 -6.79
CA ILE A 7 0.56 22.93 -5.34
C ILE A 7 1.42 23.99 -4.64
N THR A 8 0.94 24.47 -3.50
CA THR A 8 1.70 25.36 -2.61
C THR A 8 2.43 24.50 -1.58
N LEU A 9 3.73 24.71 -1.44
CA LEU A 9 4.57 24.08 -0.42
C LEU A 9 5.07 25.16 0.52
N ASP A 10 5.14 24.87 1.82
CA ASP A 10 5.88 25.73 2.74
C ASP A 10 7.39 25.71 2.42
N SER A 11 8.13 26.62 3.04
CA SER A 11 9.56 26.79 2.78
C SER A 11 10.40 25.57 3.16
N GLU A 12 9.98 24.80 4.17
CA GLU A 12 10.69 23.61 4.62
C GLU A 12 10.50 22.46 3.62
N ALA A 13 9.25 22.18 3.26
CA ALA A 13 8.89 21.17 2.27
C ALA A 13 9.51 21.47 0.90
N PHE A 14 9.50 22.75 0.48
CA PHE A 14 10.15 23.17 -0.76
C PHE A 14 11.68 22.95 -0.70
N SER A 15 12.33 23.33 0.40
CA SER A 15 13.77 23.13 0.58
C SER A 15 14.16 21.64 0.60
N PHE A 16 13.31 20.79 1.18
CA PHE A 16 13.50 19.35 1.15
C PHE A 16 13.36 18.78 -0.28
N LEU A 17 12.31 19.20 -1.00
CA LEU A 17 12.10 18.79 -2.38
C LEU A 17 13.29 19.18 -3.27
N GLU A 18 13.83 20.39 -3.12
CA GLU A 18 15.01 20.83 -3.87
C GLU A 18 16.23 19.94 -3.64
N LYS A 19 16.46 19.52 -2.38
CA LYS A 19 17.60 18.65 -2.05
C LYS A 19 17.44 17.24 -2.61
N MET A 20 16.21 16.72 -2.63
CA MET A 20 15.95 15.31 -2.96
C MET A 20 15.64 15.06 -4.43
N ALA A 21 14.98 16.00 -5.10
CA ALA A 21 14.48 15.79 -6.46
C ALA A 21 15.52 15.97 -7.56
N GLY A 22 16.69 16.53 -7.24
CA GLY A 22 17.71 16.89 -8.23
C GLY A 22 17.10 17.67 -9.40
N ASN A 23 17.20 17.13 -10.61
CA ASN A 23 16.71 17.79 -11.82
C ASN A 23 15.22 17.53 -12.13
N ASN A 24 14.51 16.65 -11.40
CA ASN A 24 13.13 16.28 -11.74
C ASN A 24 12.20 16.15 -10.52
N ARG A 25 11.66 17.30 -10.10
CA ARG A 25 10.68 17.45 -9.02
C ARG A 25 9.43 16.60 -9.23
N SER A 26 8.89 16.59 -10.46
CA SER A 26 7.68 15.83 -10.76
C SER A 26 7.90 14.32 -10.63
N ALA A 27 9.05 13.81 -11.06
CA ALA A 27 9.37 12.38 -10.90
C ALA A 27 9.51 12.00 -9.43
N TYR A 28 10.17 12.84 -8.63
CA TYR A 28 10.32 12.62 -7.19
C TYR A 28 8.97 12.61 -6.48
N ILE A 29 8.13 13.63 -6.71
CA ILE A 29 6.78 13.72 -6.12
C ILE A 29 5.93 12.52 -6.53
N ASN A 30 5.97 12.11 -7.80
CA ASN A 30 5.23 10.93 -8.26
C ASN A 30 5.69 9.65 -7.57
N ALA A 31 7.00 9.48 -7.37
CA ALA A 31 7.54 8.31 -6.65
C ALA A 31 7.12 8.33 -5.17
N LEU A 32 7.16 9.51 -4.54
CA LEU A 32 6.72 9.69 -3.16
C LEU A 32 5.23 9.34 -2.99
N LEU A 33 4.36 9.86 -3.86
CA LEU A 33 2.92 9.58 -3.82
C LEU A 33 2.61 8.08 -3.99
N LYS A 34 3.31 7.39 -4.91
CA LYS A 34 3.16 5.93 -5.08
C LYS A 34 3.65 5.15 -3.86
N THR A 35 4.68 5.65 -3.20
CA THR A 35 5.22 5.04 -1.98
C THR A 35 4.23 5.19 -0.83
N GLU A 36 3.67 6.39 -0.62
CA GLU A 36 2.65 6.62 0.39
C GLU A 36 1.37 5.81 0.12
N GLN A 37 0.93 5.74 -1.15
CA GLN A 37 -0.19 4.88 -1.53
C GLN A 37 0.03 3.42 -1.13
N ARG A 38 1.24 2.89 -1.37
CA ARG A 38 1.59 1.53 -0.98
C ARG A 38 1.59 1.36 0.53
N ARG A 39 2.18 2.30 1.28
CA ARG A 39 2.20 2.27 2.75
C ARG A 39 0.79 2.28 3.34
N SER A 40 -0.08 3.13 2.82
CA SER A 40 -1.48 3.18 3.26
C SER A 40 -2.23 1.87 2.97
N LEU A 41 -1.97 1.25 1.81
CA LEU A 41 -2.54 -0.07 1.49
C LEU A 41 -2.01 -1.17 2.42
N GLU A 42 -0.70 -1.21 2.69
CA GLU A 42 -0.08 -2.17 3.61
C GLU A 42 -0.67 -2.05 5.02
N GLN A 43 -0.85 -0.82 5.52
CA GLN A 43 -1.49 -0.57 6.81
C GLN A 43 -2.94 -1.05 6.84
N ALA A 44 -3.71 -0.79 5.78
CA ALA A 44 -5.09 -1.23 5.68
C ALA A 44 -5.20 -2.77 5.66
N ILE A 45 -4.31 -3.45 4.94
CA ILE A 45 -4.26 -4.92 4.91
C ILE A 45 -3.94 -5.48 6.29
N ILE A 46 -2.93 -4.93 6.97
CA ILE A 46 -2.56 -5.38 8.33
C ILE A 46 -3.76 -5.20 9.27
N GLN A 47 -4.45 -4.07 9.19
CA GLN A 47 -5.63 -3.81 10.02
C GLN A 47 -6.76 -4.79 9.71
N SER A 48 -7.09 -5.00 8.43
CA SER A 48 -8.12 -5.98 8.02
C SER A 48 -7.80 -7.38 8.55
N ASN A 49 -6.56 -7.83 8.38
CA ASN A 49 -6.11 -9.13 8.87
C ASN A 49 -6.23 -9.26 10.40
N GLN A 50 -5.97 -8.19 11.16
CA GLN A 50 -6.10 -8.19 12.62
C GLN A 50 -7.58 -8.25 13.07
N GLU A 51 -8.45 -7.53 12.37
CA GLU A 51 -9.89 -7.55 12.61
C GLU A 51 -10.46 -8.94 12.29
N GLU A 52 -10.11 -9.49 11.12
CA GLU A 52 -10.47 -10.83 10.66
C GLU A 52 -9.94 -11.96 11.56
N ALA A 53 -8.72 -11.83 12.09
CA ALA A 53 -8.15 -12.80 13.04
C ALA A 53 -8.91 -12.84 14.37
N SER A 54 -9.56 -11.73 14.74
CA SER A 54 -10.32 -11.59 15.97
C SER A 54 -11.81 -11.95 15.80
N ASP A 55 -12.28 -12.09 14.55
CA ASP A 55 -13.66 -12.43 14.23
C ASP A 55 -13.83 -13.95 14.12
N MET A 56 -14.49 -14.53 15.13
CA MET A 56 -14.76 -15.97 15.17
C MET A 56 -15.61 -16.47 14.01
N ALA A 57 -16.60 -15.69 13.56
CA ALA A 57 -17.47 -16.11 12.46
C ALA A 57 -16.70 -16.16 11.14
N TYR A 58 -15.82 -15.17 10.92
CA TYR A 58 -14.92 -15.16 9.77
C TYR A 58 -13.91 -16.32 9.82
N GLN A 59 -13.32 -16.60 10.99
CA GLN A 59 -12.40 -17.74 11.14
C GLN A 59 -13.08 -19.10 10.91
N GLU A 60 -14.33 -19.25 11.36
CA GLU A 60 -15.13 -20.46 11.09
C GLU A 60 -15.41 -20.63 9.59
N GLU A 61 -15.76 -19.56 8.89
CA GLU A 61 -15.91 -19.57 7.43
C GLU A 61 -14.58 -19.91 6.75
N LEU A 62 -13.48 -19.25 7.13
CA LEU A 62 -12.14 -19.48 6.59
C LEU A 62 -11.69 -20.94 6.77
N ALA A 63 -12.01 -21.57 7.91
CA ALA A 63 -11.71 -22.98 8.16
C ALA A 63 -12.42 -23.95 7.19
N THR A 64 -13.57 -23.55 6.63
CA THR A 64 -14.24 -24.36 5.58
C THR A 64 -13.48 -24.35 4.25
N TRP A 65 -12.64 -23.34 4.01
CA TRP A 65 -11.79 -23.21 2.83
C TRP A 65 -10.45 -23.94 2.96
N GLU A 66 -10.00 -24.24 4.18
CA GLU A 66 -8.72 -24.93 4.45
C GLU A 66 -8.51 -26.21 3.61
N PRO A 67 -9.51 -27.10 3.42
CA PRO A 67 -9.33 -28.31 2.61
C PRO A 67 -8.99 -28.04 1.14
N THR A 68 -9.37 -26.87 0.61
CA THR A 68 -9.12 -26.47 -0.79
C THR A 68 -7.70 -25.96 -1.02
N LEU A 69 -6.92 -25.74 0.04
CA LEU A 69 -5.56 -25.17 -0.04
C LEU A 69 -4.61 -26.00 -0.91
N ALA A 70 -4.81 -27.32 -0.95
CA ALA A 70 -3.98 -28.26 -1.69
C ALA A 70 -4.57 -28.68 -3.05
N ASP A 71 -5.72 -28.15 -3.45
CA ASP A 71 -6.37 -28.52 -4.70
C ASP A 71 -5.47 -28.20 -5.90
N GLY A 72 -5.17 -29.24 -6.70
CA GLY A 72 -4.30 -29.12 -7.88
C GLY A 72 -2.80 -29.16 -7.58
N LEU A 73 -2.37 -29.34 -6.32
CA LEU A 73 -1.00 -29.67 -5.98
C LEU A 73 -0.82 -31.20 -6.03
N GLU A 74 0.19 -31.69 -6.76
CA GLU A 74 0.55 -33.12 -6.70
C GLU A 74 1.06 -33.47 -5.29
N PRO A 75 0.64 -34.61 -4.71
CA PRO A 75 1.21 -35.07 -3.44
C PRO A 75 2.69 -35.42 -3.64
N LEU A 76 3.53 -34.99 -2.69
CA LEU A 76 4.96 -35.35 -2.59
C LEU A 76 5.16 -36.85 -2.34
#